data_AF-A0AA40B2L2-F1
#
_entry.id   AF-A0AA40B2L2-F1
#
_cell.length_a   1.000
_cell.length_b   1.000
_cell.length_c   1.000
_cell.angle_alpha   90.00
_cell.angle_beta   90.00
_cell.angle_gamma   90.00
#
_symmetry.space_group_name_H-M   'P 1'
#
loop_
_entity.id
_entity.type
_entity.pdbx_description
1 polymer ?
#
loop_
_entity_poly.entity_id
_entity_poly.type
_entity_poly.pdbx_seq_one_letter_code
_entity_poly.pdbx_strand_id
1 'polypeptide(L)'
;MLQQGLAVLHTGFYPFGNTPAVCLTQNLPPEAPAKILILGCGDLRNVLFTNHSDGARRKLDFTCCDIEAAVIARGILLASLLIDDANGQHTTSNWNIYFHQYLSSADHVRLIAQARKLRSHSGSIDTWRESEYGKAIRFCDRITLDQVSKVWDFYLDESNRSRVEAKMKSEKPANSHLNLSGMRSTAPAFHIGFQAIVDTHENFWKQGSTDTDLAALPKEQKYPNPMLVSPRVAAKLHGGENPLLGFHLATAFVPLDDKSPFAKASKEGTNLRKAVAAARTEFSLWSESFRKQAKDRITLRFFVGDGIAFAQSLQHRRRTGSLTGAS
;
A
#
# COMPACT_ATOMS: atom_id res chain seq x y z
N MET A 1 -17.22 -39.10 6.46
CA MET A 1 -15.87 -38.66 6.06
C MET A 1 -16.04 -37.90 4.74
N LEU A 2 -16.50 -36.65 4.81
CA LEU A 2 -16.74 -35.80 3.64
C LEU A 2 -15.56 -34.86 3.49
N GLN A 3 -14.71 -35.12 2.50
CA GLN A 3 -13.67 -34.20 2.06
C GLN A 3 -14.34 -32.90 1.61
N GLN A 4 -14.21 -31.84 2.41
CA GLN A 4 -14.45 -30.49 1.96
C GLN A 4 -13.36 -30.13 0.95
N GLY A 5 -13.64 -30.36 -0.33
CA GLY A 5 -12.96 -29.69 -1.42
C GLY A 5 -13.37 -28.22 -1.43
N LEU A 6 -12.80 -27.41 -0.54
CA LEU A 6 -12.68 -25.99 -0.80
C LEU A 6 -11.75 -25.88 -2.01
N ALA A 7 -12.32 -25.57 -3.17
CA ALA A 7 -11.56 -25.08 -4.30
C ALA A 7 -10.61 -24.01 -3.76
N VAL A 8 -9.30 -24.27 -3.84
CA VAL A 8 -8.29 -23.25 -3.62
C VAL A 8 -8.49 -22.25 -4.75
N LEU A 9 -9.39 -21.28 -4.55
CA LEU A 9 -9.44 -20.06 -5.34
C LEU A 9 -8.00 -19.59 -5.40
N HIS A 10 -7.46 -19.49 -6.60
CA HIS A 10 -6.11 -19.01 -6.83
C HIS A 10 -6.00 -17.63 -6.16
N THR A 11 -5.41 -17.58 -4.96
CA THR A 11 -5.40 -16.37 -4.14
C THR A 11 -4.34 -15.46 -4.71
N GLY A 12 -4.75 -14.56 -5.60
CA GLY A 12 -3.89 -13.47 -6.04
C GLY A 12 -3.46 -12.66 -4.83
N PHE A 13 -2.17 -12.35 -4.74
CA PHE A 13 -1.61 -11.37 -3.84
C PHE A 13 -1.65 -10.01 -4.54
N TYR A 14 -2.36 -9.07 -3.93
CA TYR A 14 -2.59 -7.72 -4.45
C TYR A 14 -1.89 -6.70 -3.55
N PRO A 15 -0.57 -6.48 -3.70
CA PRO A 15 0.15 -5.51 -2.88
C PRO A 15 -0.19 -4.07 -3.26
N PHE A 16 -0.71 -3.83 -4.46
CA PHE A 16 -1.14 -2.51 -4.88
C PHE A 16 -2.64 -2.52 -5.05
N GLY A 17 -3.26 -1.39 -4.79
CA GLY A 17 -4.63 -1.24 -5.18
C GLY A 17 -4.74 -1.04 -6.70
N ASN A 18 -5.79 -1.59 -7.29
CA ASN A 18 -6.04 -1.64 -8.73
C ASN A 18 -7.06 -0.59 -9.26
N THR A 19 -7.49 0.35 -8.42
CA THR A 19 -8.39 1.47 -8.81
C THR A 19 -7.88 2.83 -8.33
N PRO A 20 -8.35 3.99 -8.74
CA PRO A 20 -7.92 5.23 -8.08
C PRO A 20 -8.26 5.24 -6.58
N ALA A 21 -7.46 5.94 -5.79
CA ALA A 21 -7.78 6.20 -4.40
C ALA A 21 -9.11 6.95 -4.29
N VAL A 22 -9.89 6.67 -3.24
CA VAL A 22 -11.16 7.36 -2.99
C VAL A 22 -11.11 8.08 -1.65
N CYS A 23 -11.77 9.25 -1.58
CA CYS A 23 -11.88 10.00 -0.34
C CYS A 23 -12.99 9.40 0.51
N LEU A 24 -12.61 8.68 1.57
CA LEU A 24 -13.53 7.95 2.44
C LEU A 24 -14.38 8.88 3.33
N THR A 25 -14.08 10.18 3.33
CA THR A 25 -14.83 11.22 4.04
C THR A 25 -15.67 12.10 3.10
N GLN A 26 -15.71 11.83 1.80
CA GLN A 26 -16.38 12.70 0.81
C GLN A 26 -17.86 12.96 1.10
N ASN A 27 -18.53 12.01 1.76
CA ASN A 27 -19.95 12.09 2.11
C ASN A 27 -20.18 12.47 3.58
N LEU A 28 -19.14 12.88 4.31
CA LEU A 28 -19.22 13.28 5.71
C LEU A 28 -19.15 14.81 5.83
N PRO A 29 -19.98 15.44 6.70
CA PRO A 29 -19.84 16.85 7.03
C PRO A 29 -18.42 17.17 7.50
N PRO A 30 -17.80 18.31 7.11
CA PRO A 30 -16.40 18.65 7.42
C PRO A 30 -16.00 18.52 8.90
N GLU A 31 -16.89 18.92 9.81
CA GLU A 31 -16.62 18.98 11.25
C GLU A 31 -16.88 17.65 12.00
N ALA A 32 -17.50 16.66 11.33
CA ALA A 32 -17.85 15.40 11.97
C ALA A 32 -16.62 14.48 12.10
N PRO A 33 -16.31 13.95 13.30
CA PRO A 33 -15.26 12.93 13.44
C PRO A 33 -15.54 11.72 12.54
N ALA A 34 -14.51 11.19 11.87
CA ALA A 34 -14.68 10.06 10.97
C ALA A 34 -14.12 8.77 11.59
N LYS A 35 -15.01 7.81 11.84
CA LYS A 35 -14.67 6.42 12.18
C LYS A 35 -15.00 5.55 10.98
N ILE A 36 -13.99 5.03 10.30
CA ILE A 36 -14.11 4.45 8.97
C ILE A 36 -13.69 2.98 9.04
N LEU A 37 -14.60 2.06 8.70
CA LEU A 37 -14.29 0.65 8.52
C LEU A 37 -14.00 0.38 7.04
N ILE A 38 -12.84 -0.20 6.75
CA ILE A 38 -12.41 -0.58 5.40
C ILE A 38 -12.25 -2.10 5.37
N LEU A 39 -13.13 -2.78 4.63
CA LEU A 39 -13.09 -4.24 4.45
C LEU A 39 -12.38 -4.57 3.14
N GLY A 40 -11.39 -5.47 3.18
CA GLY A 40 -10.48 -5.67 2.06
C GLY A 40 -9.69 -4.39 1.79
N CYS A 41 -8.98 -3.90 2.82
CA CYS A 41 -8.40 -2.57 2.79
C CYS A 41 -7.34 -2.40 1.70
N GLY A 42 -6.67 -3.50 1.30
CA GLY A 42 -5.57 -3.42 0.34
C GLY A 42 -4.45 -2.53 0.87
N ASP A 43 -3.85 -1.76 -0.03
CA ASP A 43 -2.79 -0.81 0.29
C ASP A 43 -3.29 0.46 1.03
N LEU A 44 -2.37 1.34 1.43
CA LEU A 44 -2.72 2.54 2.19
C LEU A 44 -3.22 3.73 1.35
N ARG A 45 -3.40 3.60 0.04
CA ARG A 45 -3.69 4.76 -0.82
C ARG A 45 -4.97 5.50 -0.41
N ASN A 46 -6.02 4.77 -0.03
CA ASN A 46 -7.30 5.37 0.35
C ASN A 46 -7.17 6.13 1.67
N VAL A 47 -6.39 5.59 2.60
CA VAL A 47 -6.07 6.24 3.89
C VAL A 47 -5.27 7.52 3.64
N LEU A 48 -4.19 7.43 2.86
CA LEU A 48 -3.31 8.56 2.56
C LEU A 48 -4.04 9.66 1.79
N PHE A 49 -4.79 9.31 0.76
CA PHE A 49 -5.59 10.25 -0.03
C PHE A 49 -6.72 10.88 0.77
N THR A 50 -7.43 10.11 1.60
CA THR A 50 -8.46 10.65 2.50
C THR A 50 -7.84 11.66 3.47
N ASN A 51 -6.71 11.32 4.09
CA ASN A 51 -6.01 12.22 5.01
C ASN A 51 -5.52 13.50 4.33
N HIS A 52 -5.01 13.39 3.10
CA HIS A 52 -4.63 14.56 2.30
C HIS A 52 -5.83 15.45 1.97
N SER A 53 -6.90 14.84 1.45
CA SER A 53 -8.11 15.54 1.02
C SER A 53 -8.84 16.22 2.16
N ASP A 54 -8.82 15.61 3.35
CA ASP A 54 -9.47 16.18 4.53
C ASP A 54 -8.71 17.40 5.10
N GLY A 55 -7.41 17.51 4.84
CA GLY A 55 -6.62 18.70 5.17
C GLY A 55 -6.57 19.02 6.67
N ALA A 56 -6.48 18.00 7.53
CA ALA A 56 -6.45 18.12 8.99
C ALA A 56 -7.70 18.74 9.64
N ARG A 57 -8.85 18.77 8.96
CA ARG A 57 -10.10 19.31 9.51
C ARG A 57 -10.61 18.47 10.67
N ARG A 58 -10.61 17.14 10.53
CA ARG A 58 -11.12 16.23 11.58
C ARG A 58 -10.05 15.27 12.10
N LYS A 59 -10.43 14.49 13.12
CA LYS A 59 -9.70 13.26 13.50
C LYS A 59 -10.21 12.09 12.67
N LEU A 60 -9.28 11.31 12.13
CA LEU A 60 -9.53 10.15 11.29
C LEU A 60 -9.15 8.88 12.05
N ASP A 61 -10.13 8.02 12.34
CA ASP A 61 -9.92 6.68 12.91
C ASP A 61 -10.32 5.64 11.87
N PHE A 62 -9.32 5.01 11.26
CA PHE A 62 -9.50 3.95 10.28
C PHE A 62 -9.37 2.59 10.94
N THR A 63 -10.33 1.71 10.70
CA THR A 63 -10.22 0.28 10.98
C THR A 63 -10.10 -0.47 9.66
N CYS A 64 -8.89 -0.95 9.38
CA CYS A 64 -8.49 -1.64 8.18
C CYS A 64 -8.52 -3.16 8.41
N CYS A 65 -9.27 -3.87 7.59
CA CYS A 65 -9.36 -5.32 7.60
C CYS A 65 -8.91 -5.89 6.26
N ASP A 66 -8.01 -6.86 6.30
CA ASP A 66 -7.61 -7.63 5.13
C ASP A 66 -7.41 -9.10 5.50
N ILE A 67 -7.66 -10.01 4.57
CA ILE A 67 -7.47 -11.45 4.80
C ILE A 67 -5.98 -11.84 4.77
N GLU A 68 -5.15 -11.01 4.13
CA GLU A 68 -3.74 -11.28 3.92
C GLU A 68 -2.86 -10.45 4.86
N ALA A 69 -2.19 -11.13 5.79
CA ALA A 69 -1.26 -10.49 6.73
C ALA A 69 -0.15 -9.70 6.02
N ALA A 70 0.31 -10.14 4.84
CA ALA A 70 1.33 -9.43 4.08
C ALA A 70 0.87 -8.06 3.57
N VAL A 71 -0.42 -7.89 3.27
CA VAL A 71 -0.99 -6.58 2.89
C VAL A 71 -0.92 -5.62 4.09
N ILE A 72 -1.36 -6.07 5.26
CA ILE A 72 -1.33 -5.29 6.49
C ILE A 72 0.11 -4.97 6.93
N ALA A 73 1.00 -5.96 6.91
CA ALA A 73 2.41 -5.78 7.29
C ALA A 73 3.11 -4.72 6.44
N ARG A 74 2.85 -4.70 5.12
CA ARG A 74 3.33 -3.65 4.21
C ARG A 74 2.75 -2.29 4.52
N GLY A 75 1.44 -2.21 4.77
CA GLY A 75 0.77 -0.96 5.13
C GLY A 75 1.39 -0.36 6.39
N ILE A 76 1.53 -1.15 7.45
CA ILE A 76 2.17 -0.71 8.70
C ILE A 76 3.62 -0.27 8.46
N LEU A 77 4.38 -1.02 7.64
CA LEU A 77 5.75 -0.65 7.30
C LEU A 77 5.80 0.72 6.62
N LEU A 78 4.97 0.98 5.61
CA LEU A 78 4.90 2.29 4.97
C LEU A 78 4.48 3.40 5.95
N ALA A 79 3.42 3.19 6.73
CA ALA A 79 2.97 4.18 7.70
C ALA A 79 4.07 4.53 8.72
N SER A 80 4.84 3.53 9.17
CA SER A 80 5.95 3.73 10.09
C SER A 80 7.15 4.45 9.44
N LEU A 81 7.50 4.13 8.18
CA LEU A 81 8.50 4.87 7.41
C LEU A 81 8.12 6.34 7.27
N LEU A 82 6.83 6.63 7.06
CA LEU A 82 6.34 8.00 6.98
C LEU A 82 6.43 8.70 8.34
N ILE A 83 6.05 8.04 9.44
CA ILE A 83 6.19 8.59 10.80
C ILE A 83 7.64 8.96 11.10
N ASP A 84 8.59 8.09 10.74
CA ASP A 84 10.02 8.30 11.01
C ASP A 84 10.65 9.34 10.05
N ASP A 85 10.11 9.51 8.84
CA ASP A 85 10.56 10.47 7.84
C ASP A 85 9.97 11.88 8.08
N ALA A 86 9.99 12.40 9.31
CA ALA A 86 9.31 13.64 9.70
C ALA A 86 9.59 14.85 8.79
N ASN A 87 10.81 14.95 8.25
CA ASN A 87 11.25 16.05 7.37
C ASN A 87 11.05 15.76 5.88
N GLY A 88 10.54 14.58 5.51
CA GLY A 88 10.25 14.18 4.15
C GLY A 88 11.46 13.91 3.24
N GLN A 89 12.65 13.78 3.82
CA GLN A 89 13.91 13.58 3.10
C GLN A 89 13.98 12.22 2.39
N HIS A 90 13.16 11.26 2.81
CA HIS A 90 13.18 9.90 2.27
C HIS A 90 11.96 9.55 1.42
N THR A 91 11.20 10.54 0.96
CA THR A 91 9.98 10.31 0.16
C THR A 91 10.23 9.42 -1.07
N THR A 92 11.31 9.65 -1.83
CA THR A 92 11.69 8.80 -2.98
C THR A 92 12.01 7.36 -2.55
N SER A 93 12.76 7.20 -1.48
CA SER A 93 13.13 5.87 -0.97
C SER A 93 11.91 5.12 -0.43
N ASN A 94 10.96 5.82 0.21
CA ASN A 94 9.69 5.24 0.65
C ASN A 94 8.82 4.79 -0.54
N TRP A 95 8.81 5.54 -1.65
CA TRP A 95 8.19 5.10 -2.90
C TRP A 95 8.83 3.81 -3.43
N ASN A 96 10.16 3.79 -3.55
CA ASN A 96 10.90 2.64 -4.07
C ASN A 96 10.63 1.39 -3.22
N ILE A 97 10.78 1.52 -1.90
CA ILE A 97 10.50 0.45 -0.94
C ILE A 97 9.08 -0.08 -1.15
N TYR A 98 8.07 0.78 -1.27
CA TYR A 98 6.68 0.33 -1.32
C TYR A 98 6.24 -0.28 -2.65
N PHE A 99 6.83 0.16 -3.77
CA PHE A 99 6.32 -0.14 -5.12
C PHE A 99 7.27 -0.92 -6.03
N HIS A 100 8.60 -0.91 -5.80
CA HIS A 100 9.54 -1.58 -6.72
C HIS A 100 9.75 -3.05 -6.35
N GLN A 101 9.89 -3.91 -7.36
CA GLN A 101 10.22 -5.33 -7.21
C GLN A 101 11.67 -5.54 -6.78
N TYR A 102 12.57 -4.66 -7.21
CA TYR A 102 13.98 -4.71 -6.83
C TYR A 102 14.41 -3.39 -6.22
N LEU A 103 15.16 -3.48 -5.13
CA LEU A 103 15.62 -2.34 -4.35
C LEU A 103 17.12 -2.11 -4.57
N SER A 104 17.51 -0.85 -4.48
CA SER A 104 18.90 -0.47 -4.26
C SER A 104 19.39 -1.01 -2.91
N SER A 105 20.71 -1.11 -2.72
CA SER A 105 21.26 -1.50 -1.42
C SER A 105 20.79 -0.58 -0.28
N ALA A 106 20.75 0.74 -0.53
CA ALA A 106 20.30 1.73 0.46
C ALA A 106 18.81 1.54 0.83
N ASP A 107 17.94 1.36 -0.17
CA ASP A 107 16.50 1.15 0.06
C ASP A 107 16.24 -0.18 0.79
N HIS A 108 16.99 -1.24 0.45
CA HIS A 108 16.92 -2.53 1.12
C HIS A 108 17.36 -2.43 2.60
N VAL A 109 18.49 -1.76 2.89
CA VAL A 109 18.94 -1.53 4.27
C VAL A 109 17.89 -0.78 5.08
N ARG A 110 17.24 0.25 4.50
CA ARG A 110 16.15 0.97 5.16
C ARG A 110 14.93 0.09 5.43
N LEU A 111 14.52 -0.74 4.47
CA LEU A 111 13.43 -1.71 4.65
C LEU A 111 13.73 -2.65 5.82
N ILE A 112 14.91 -3.26 5.83
CA ILE A 112 15.33 -4.22 6.86
C ILE A 112 15.43 -3.55 8.23
N ALA A 113 15.98 -2.33 8.30
CA ALA A 113 16.03 -1.55 9.54
C ALA A 113 14.63 -1.28 10.07
N GLN A 114 13.68 -0.87 9.22
CA GLN A 114 12.31 -0.60 9.63
C GLN A 114 11.59 -1.87 10.09
N ALA A 115 11.69 -2.96 9.33
CA ALA A 115 11.09 -4.24 9.70
C ALA A 115 11.62 -4.74 11.05
N ARG A 116 12.93 -4.59 11.31
CA ARG A 116 13.55 -4.95 12.59
C ARG A 116 13.01 -4.11 13.75
N LYS A 117 12.90 -2.79 13.54
CA LYS A 117 12.34 -1.85 14.53
C LYS A 117 10.91 -2.23 14.89
N LEU A 118 10.05 -2.43 13.89
CA LEU A 118 8.66 -2.87 14.09
C LEU A 118 8.60 -4.21 14.83
N ARG A 119 9.40 -5.19 14.41
CA ARG A 119 9.45 -6.51 15.03
C ARG A 119 9.83 -6.47 16.51
N SER A 120 10.74 -5.56 16.89
CA SER A 120 11.18 -5.38 18.28
C SER A 120 10.05 -4.92 19.22
N HIS A 121 9.07 -4.18 18.71
CA HIS A 121 7.90 -3.72 19.49
C HIS A 121 6.75 -4.73 19.50
N SER A 122 6.89 -5.86 18.82
CA SER A 122 5.78 -6.77 18.52
C SER A 122 5.64 -7.95 19.48
N GLY A 123 6.29 -7.90 20.65
CA GLY A 123 6.23 -8.96 21.66
C GLY A 123 4.86 -9.08 22.34
N SER A 124 4.11 -7.98 22.45
CA SER A 124 2.75 -7.94 22.97
C SER A 124 1.99 -6.70 22.48
N ILE A 125 0.67 -6.69 22.62
CA ILE A 125 -0.14 -5.50 22.31
C ILE A 125 0.28 -4.30 23.17
N ASP A 126 0.62 -4.53 24.44
CA ASP A 126 0.95 -3.44 25.35
C ASP A 126 2.34 -2.87 25.03
N THR A 127 3.33 -3.73 24.74
CA THR A 127 4.63 -3.31 24.20
C THR A 127 4.48 -2.50 22.91
N TRP A 128 3.58 -2.91 22.01
CA TRP A 128 3.29 -2.15 20.80
C TRP A 128 2.67 -0.78 21.11
N ARG A 129 1.69 -0.74 22.04
CA ARG A 129 1.00 0.50 22.44
C ARG A 129 1.96 1.52 23.05
N GLU A 130 2.98 1.07 23.78
CA GLU A 130 4.00 1.90 24.40
C GLU A 130 5.08 2.37 23.41
N SER A 131 5.16 1.78 22.22
CA SER A 131 6.09 2.21 21.18
C SER A 131 5.73 3.58 20.60
N GLU A 132 6.69 4.19 19.89
CA GLU A 132 6.48 5.44 19.16
C GLU A 132 5.35 5.37 18.11
N TYR A 133 5.01 4.15 17.64
CA TYR A 133 3.94 3.92 16.67
C TYR A 133 2.57 3.71 17.33
N GLY A 134 2.53 3.26 18.59
CA GLY A 134 1.31 2.74 19.24
C GLY A 134 0.15 3.72 19.34
N LYS A 135 0.43 5.03 19.28
CA LYS A 135 -0.59 6.08 19.26
C LYS A 135 -1.34 6.09 17.92
N ALA A 136 -0.60 6.03 16.82
CA ALA A 136 -1.10 6.18 15.45
C ALA A 136 -1.47 4.82 14.82
N ILE A 137 -0.76 3.75 15.14
CA ILE A 137 -0.94 2.41 14.57
C ILE A 137 -1.31 1.45 15.71
N ARG A 138 -2.39 0.69 15.54
CA ARG A 138 -2.94 -0.20 16.55
C ARG A 138 -3.32 -1.54 15.92
N PHE A 139 -3.21 -2.59 16.72
CA PHE A 139 -3.74 -3.91 16.40
C PHE A 139 -5.08 -4.11 17.09
N CYS A 140 -6.06 -4.68 16.37
CA CYS A 140 -7.36 -5.01 16.92
C CYS A 140 -7.30 -6.16 17.94
N ASP A 141 -6.37 -7.10 17.75
CA ASP A 141 -6.15 -8.24 18.62
C ASP A 141 -4.70 -8.76 18.53
N ARG A 142 -4.41 -9.77 19.35
CA ARG A 142 -3.09 -10.37 19.47
C ARG A 142 -2.74 -11.25 18.27
N ILE A 143 -3.75 -11.92 17.70
CA ILE A 143 -3.58 -12.84 16.56
C ILE A 143 -3.09 -12.07 15.34
N THR A 144 -3.68 -10.91 15.06
CA THR A 144 -3.27 -9.98 14.01
C THR A 144 -1.81 -9.55 14.21
N LEU A 145 -1.43 -9.14 15.43
CA LEU A 145 -0.05 -8.75 15.74
C LEU A 145 0.93 -9.91 15.47
N ASP A 146 0.61 -11.12 15.93
CA ASP A 146 1.48 -12.29 15.76
C ASP A 146 1.61 -12.68 14.27
N GLN A 147 0.53 -12.61 13.49
CA GLN A 147 0.57 -12.89 12.05
C GLN A 147 1.42 -11.87 11.29
N VAL A 148 1.23 -10.57 11.58
CA VAL A 148 2.02 -9.50 10.96
C VAL A 148 3.50 -9.60 11.35
N SER A 149 3.79 -9.94 12.61
CA SER A 149 5.16 -10.15 13.09
C SER A 149 5.89 -11.25 12.33
N LYS A 150 5.21 -12.35 12.02
CA LYS A 150 5.77 -13.44 11.19
C LYS A 150 6.08 -12.99 9.77
N VAL A 151 5.33 -12.04 9.22
CA VAL A 151 5.64 -11.45 7.91
C VAL A 151 6.92 -10.60 8.01
N TRP A 152 7.10 -9.82 9.07
CA TRP A 152 8.34 -9.08 9.28
C TRP A 152 9.54 -10.02 9.54
N ASP A 153 9.35 -11.11 10.27
CA ASP A 153 10.37 -12.16 10.41
C ASP A 153 10.77 -12.74 9.05
N PHE A 154 9.80 -12.98 8.15
CA PHE A 154 10.08 -13.38 6.77
C PHE A 154 10.90 -12.33 5.98
N TYR A 155 10.65 -11.03 6.19
CA TYR A 155 11.44 -9.97 5.55
C TYR A 155 12.87 -9.92 6.06
N LEU A 156 13.09 -10.25 7.33
CA LEU A 156 14.39 -10.16 8.01
C LEU A 156 15.29 -11.39 7.79
N ASP A 157 14.71 -12.52 7.40
CA ASP A 157 15.41 -13.77 7.18
C ASP A 157 16.04 -13.80 5.78
N GLU A 158 17.34 -13.53 5.71
CA GLU A 158 18.15 -13.55 4.48
C GLU A 158 18.09 -14.89 3.74
N SER A 159 17.82 -16.01 4.43
CA SER A 159 17.67 -17.31 3.77
C SER A 159 16.47 -17.35 2.81
N ASN A 160 15.49 -16.46 3.01
CA ASN A 160 14.34 -16.31 2.11
C ASN A 160 14.66 -15.53 0.84
N ARG A 161 15.81 -14.87 0.72
CA ARG A 161 16.12 -14.00 -0.43
C ARG A 161 16.01 -14.73 -1.77
N SER A 162 16.63 -15.90 -1.88
CA SER A 162 16.58 -16.72 -3.10
C SER A 162 15.15 -17.20 -3.39
N ARG A 163 14.36 -17.50 -2.35
CA ARG A 163 12.95 -17.87 -2.48
C ARG A 163 12.09 -16.70 -2.97
N VAL A 164 12.30 -15.50 -2.45
CA VAL A 164 11.61 -14.27 -2.89
C VAL A 164 11.94 -14.02 -4.36
N GLU A 165 13.22 -14.08 -4.73
CA GLU A 165 13.67 -13.85 -6.10
C GLU A 165 13.09 -14.88 -7.08
N ALA A 166 13.15 -16.17 -6.72
CA ALA A 166 12.59 -17.24 -7.54
C ALA A 166 11.08 -17.07 -7.73
N LYS A 167 10.35 -16.72 -6.67
CA LYS A 167 8.91 -16.46 -6.75
C LYS A 167 8.62 -15.28 -7.67
N MET A 168 9.27 -14.13 -7.49
CA MET A 168 9.10 -12.96 -8.37
C MET A 168 9.37 -13.29 -9.85
N LYS A 169 10.45 -14.01 -10.15
CA LYS A 169 10.79 -14.41 -11.53
C LYS A 169 9.80 -15.41 -12.13
N SER A 170 9.08 -16.17 -11.29
CA SER A 170 8.06 -17.11 -11.75
C SER A 170 6.71 -16.46 -12.08
N GLU A 171 6.46 -15.26 -11.56
CA GLU A 171 5.24 -14.50 -11.83
C GLU A 171 5.26 -13.93 -13.26
N LYS A 172 4.10 -13.89 -13.90
CA LYS A 172 3.96 -13.42 -15.28
C LYS A 172 2.96 -12.29 -15.37
N PRO A 173 3.24 -11.23 -16.16
CA PRO A 173 2.25 -10.21 -16.44
C PRO A 173 1.04 -10.83 -17.15
N ALA A 174 -0.14 -10.31 -16.83
CA ALA A 174 -1.32 -10.51 -17.63
C ALA A 174 -1.17 -9.73 -18.95
N ASN A 175 -1.97 -10.08 -19.96
CA ASN A 175 -1.93 -9.34 -21.22
C ASN A 175 -2.41 -7.89 -20.99
N SER A 176 -1.52 -6.92 -21.22
CA SER A 176 -1.68 -5.50 -20.83
C SER A 176 -2.92 -4.86 -21.44
N HIS A 177 -3.27 -5.24 -22.68
CA HIS A 177 -4.41 -4.73 -23.44
C HIS A 177 -5.79 -5.10 -22.86
N LEU A 178 -5.86 -6.06 -21.92
CA LEU A 178 -7.12 -6.50 -21.31
C LEU A 178 -7.44 -5.79 -19.99
N ASN A 179 -6.53 -4.96 -19.45
CA ASN A 179 -6.77 -4.26 -18.18
C ASN A 179 -7.55 -2.94 -18.36
N LEU A 180 -8.77 -3.06 -18.89
CA LEU A 180 -9.72 -1.93 -19.03
C LEU A 180 -10.00 -1.22 -17.71
N SER A 181 -9.81 -1.92 -16.59
CA SER A 181 -10.05 -1.40 -15.25
C SER A 181 -9.14 -0.22 -14.87
N GLY A 182 -7.96 -0.13 -15.50
CA GLY A 182 -6.99 0.95 -15.31
C GLY A 182 -7.38 2.28 -15.94
N MET A 183 -8.37 2.29 -16.85
CA MET A 183 -8.91 3.54 -17.42
C MET A 183 -9.48 4.50 -16.36
N ARG A 184 -9.92 3.97 -15.22
CA ARG A 184 -10.43 4.80 -14.11
C ARG A 184 -9.36 5.76 -13.58
N SER A 185 -8.09 5.34 -13.59
CA SER A 185 -6.97 6.17 -13.13
C SER A 185 -6.65 7.33 -14.04
N THR A 186 -7.06 7.27 -15.30
CA THR A 186 -6.86 8.36 -16.26
C THR A 186 -8.13 9.15 -16.54
N ALA A 187 -9.27 8.77 -15.96
CA ALA A 187 -10.53 9.50 -16.14
C ALA A 187 -10.48 10.91 -15.50
N PRO A 188 -11.01 11.95 -16.18
CA PRO A 188 -11.74 11.91 -17.46
C PRO A 188 -10.87 11.89 -18.72
N ALA A 189 -9.54 12.03 -18.62
CA ALA A 189 -8.59 12.05 -19.73
C ALA A 189 -8.22 10.66 -20.29
N PHE A 190 -9.10 9.67 -20.21
CA PHE A 190 -8.78 8.27 -20.54
C PHE A 190 -8.37 8.07 -22.00
N HIS A 191 -8.95 8.85 -22.92
CA HIS A 191 -8.63 8.81 -24.35
C HIS A 191 -7.17 9.17 -24.66
N ILE A 192 -6.50 9.96 -23.81
CA ILE A 192 -5.08 10.29 -23.94
C ILE A 192 -4.23 9.36 -23.06
N GLY A 193 -4.71 9.08 -21.85
CA GLY A 193 -3.94 8.34 -20.84
C GLY A 193 -3.93 6.83 -21.00
N PHE A 194 -4.79 6.23 -21.82
CA PHE A 194 -4.91 4.77 -21.93
C PHE A 194 -3.59 4.09 -22.31
N GLN A 195 -2.89 4.60 -23.33
CA GLN A 195 -1.62 4.01 -23.74
C GLN A 195 -0.57 4.10 -22.62
N ALA A 196 -0.57 5.17 -21.83
CA ALA A 196 0.33 5.30 -20.69
C ALA A 196 0.09 4.22 -19.62
N ILE A 197 -1.15 3.78 -19.43
CA ILE A 197 -1.46 2.67 -18.50
C ILE A 197 -0.86 1.35 -18.99
N VAL A 198 -0.97 1.09 -20.30
CA VAL A 198 -0.36 -0.08 -20.95
C VAL A 198 1.17 -0.02 -20.80
N ASP A 199 1.77 1.12 -21.19
CA ASP A 199 3.22 1.29 -21.16
C ASP A 199 3.79 1.20 -19.73
N THR A 200 3.09 1.77 -18.74
CA THR A 200 3.53 1.71 -17.33
C THR A 200 3.45 0.31 -16.74
N HIS A 201 2.44 -0.46 -17.13
CA HIS A 201 2.34 -1.88 -16.77
C HIS A 201 3.51 -2.66 -17.38
N GLU A 202 3.74 -2.53 -18.68
CA GLU A 202 4.84 -3.21 -19.37
C GLU A 202 6.21 -2.81 -18.82
N ASN A 203 6.42 -1.52 -18.55
CA ASN A 203 7.64 -1.01 -17.92
C ASN A 203 7.88 -1.66 -16.55
N PHE A 204 6.84 -1.68 -15.72
CA PHE A 204 6.91 -2.26 -14.38
C PHE A 204 7.28 -3.74 -14.41
N TRP A 205 6.63 -4.55 -15.25
CA TRP A 205 6.91 -5.98 -15.33
C TRP A 205 8.23 -6.30 -16.03
N LYS A 206 8.69 -5.45 -16.95
CA LYS A 206 9.99 -5.61 -17.62
C LYS A 206 11.17 -5.25 -16.71
N GLN A 207 11.04 -4.17 -15.94
CA GLN A 207 12.15 -3.59 -15.18
C GLN A 207 12.09 -3.90 -13.69
N GLY A 208 10.92 -4.29 -13.19
CA GLY A 208 10.65 -4.40 -11.77
C GLY A 208 10.60 -3.06 -11.04
N SER A 209 10.43 -1.94 -11.75
CA SER A 209 10.37 -0.60 -11.16
C SER A 209 9.43 0.32 -11.94
N THR A 210 9.04 1.42 -11.31
CA THR A 210 8.27 2.49 -11.97
C THR A 210 9.19 3.53 -12.64
N ASP A 211 10.50 3.40 -12.49
CA ASP A 211 11.44 4.33 -13.10
C ASP A 211 11.49 4.14 -14.61
N THR A 212 11.79 5.23 -15.31
CA THR A 212 11.62 5.32 -16.76
C THR A 212 12.95 5.53 -17.48
N ASP A 213 14.00 5.86 -16.73
CA ASP A 213 15.33 6.14 -17.23
C ASP A 213 16.25 4.97 -16.90
N LEU A 214 16.36 4.04 -17.86
CA LEU A 214 17.20 2.85 -17.74
C LEU A 214 18.69 3.17 -17.57
N ALA A 215 19.15 4.33 -18.05
CA ALA A 215 20.55 4.73 -17.93
C ALA A 215 20.85 5.31 -16.53
N ALA A 216 19.85 5.90 -15.88
CA ALA A 216 19.93 6.38 -14.51
C ALA A 216 19.60 5.31 -13.45
N LEU A 217 18.99 4.18 -13.85
CA LEU A 217 18.79 3.06 -12.96
C LEU A 217 20.14 2.58 -12.43
N PRO A 218 20.34 2.49 -11.10
CA PRO A 218 21.54 1.90 -10.56
C PRO A 218 21.69 0.50 -11.14
N LYS A 219 22.86 0.16 -11.67
CA LYS A 219 23.25 -1.24 -11.99
C LYS A 219 23.13 -2.19 -10.77
N GLU A 220 22.77 -1.63 -9.61
CA GLU A 220 22.74 -2.19 -8.27
C GLU A 220 21.34 -2.45 -7.69
N GLN A 221 20.25 -2.33 -8.47
CA GLN A 221 18.96 -2.91 -8.04
C GLN A 221 19.08 -4.45 -8.01
N LYS A 222 19.59 -4.96 -6.88
CA LYS A 222 20.02 -6.35 -6.70
C LYS A 222 19.20 -7.07 -5.64
N TYR A 223 18.40 -6.35 -4.87
CA TYR A 223 17.71 -6.89 -3.71
C TYR A 223 16.24 -7.10 -4.04
N PRO A 224 15.78 -8.35 -4.19
CA PRO A 224 14.37 -8.62 -4.41
C PRO A 224 13.57 -8.11 -3.20
N ASN A 225 12.50 -7.38 -3.45
CA ASN A 225 11.72 -6.74 -2.41
C ASN A 225 10.79 -7.76 -1.72
N PRO A 226 11.06 -8.20 -0.48
CA PRO A 226 10.28 -9.26 0.15
C PRO A 226 8.83 -8.83 0.42
N MET A 227 8.54 -7.53 0.39
CA MET A 227 7.19 -7.01 0.53
C MET A 227 6.26 -7.45 -0.61
N LEU A 228 6.76 -7.61 -1.84
CA LEU A 228 5.91 -8.01 -2.96
C LEU A 228 5.69 -9.53 -3.07
N VAL A 229 6.05 -10.27 -2.02
CA VAL A 229 5.85 -11.72 -1.92
C VAL A 229 5.13 -12.05 -0.61
N SER A 230 3.98 -12.72 -0.71
CA SER A 230 3.34 -13.29 0.48
C SER A 230 4.15 -14.50 0.99
N PRO A 231 4.38 -14.62 2.32
CA PRO A 231 4.94 -15.82 2.94
C PRO A 231 4.08 -17.08 2.72
N ARG A 232 2.80 -16.93 2.36
CA ARG A 232 1.94 -18.06 2.00
C ARG A 232 2.35 -18.57 0.62
N VAL A 233 2.76 -19.84 0.55
CA VAL A 233 3.34 -20.47 -0.65
C VAL A 233 2.42 -20.34 -1.87
N ALA A 234 1.11 -20.50 -1.69
CA ALA A 234 0.13 -20.51 -2.78
C ALA A 234 -0.20 -19.12 -3.35
N ALA A 235 0.07 -18.03 -2.63
CA ALA A 235 -0.35 -16.70 -3.03
C ALA A 235 0.60 -16.11 -4.08
N LYS A 236 0.10 -15.80 -5.28
CA LYS A 236 0.90 -15.31 -6.41
C LYS A 236 0.66 -13.85 -6.69
N LEU A 237 1.69 -13.09 -7.06
CA LEU A 237 1.51 -11.70 -7.48
C LEU A 237 0.55 -11.65 -8.68
N HIS A 238 -0.52 -10.87 -8.57
CA HIS A 238 -1.50 -10.84 -9.64
C HIS A 238 -0.91 -10.24 -10.92
N GLY A 239 -1.01 -10.94 -12.05
CA GLY A 239 -0.38 -10.51 -13.30
C GLY A 239 -0.85 -9.14 -13.81
N GLY A 240 -1.99 -8.62 -13.34
CA GLY A 240 -2.49 -7.28 -13.66
C GLY A 240 -1.98 -6.16 -12.76
N GLU A 241 -1.06 -6.44 -11.82
CA GLU A 241 -0.50 -5.41 -10.94
C GLU A 241 0.15 -4.28 -11.75
N ASN A 242 -0.18 -3.04 -11.38
CA ASN A 242 0.46 -1.83 -11.86
C ASN A 242 0.40 -0.80 -10.71
N PRO A 243 1.56 -0.42 -10.13
CA PRO A 243 1.63 0.49 -8.97
C PRO A 243 0.93 1.84 -9.16
N LEU A 244 0.75 2.29 -10.41
CA LEU A 244 0.20 3.61 -10.71
C LEU A 244 -1.33 3.64 -10.69
N LEU A 245 -2.01 2.49 -10.73
CA LEU A 245 -3.47 2.45 -10.78
C LEU A 245 -4.13 3.03 -9.53
N GLY A 246 -3.42 3.06 -8.41
CA GLY A 246 -3.85 3.69 -7.15
C GLY A 246 -3.99 5.21 -7.18
N PHE A 247 -3.53 5.87 -8.24
CA PHE A 247 -3.39 7.33 -8.32
C PHE A 247 -4.32 7.95 -9.37
N HIS A 248 -4.57 9.26 -9.25
CA HIS A 248 -5.37 10.06 -10.18
C HIS A 248 -4.48 10.64 -11.29
N LEU A 249 -4.19 9.81 -12.29
CA LEU A 249 -3.28 10.12 -13.39
C LEU A 249 -3.85 11.06 -14.45
N ALA A 250 -5.13 11.44 -14.37
CA ALA A 250 -5.71 12.39 -15.32
C ALA A 250 -4.94 13.72 -15.36
N THR A 251 -4.38 14.15 -14.23
CA THR A 251 -3.54 15.36 -14.11
C THR A 251 -2.28 15.32 -14.98
N ALA A 252 -1.81 14.13 -15.37
CA ALA A 252 -0.68 13.98 -16.28
C ALA A 252 -1.00 14.38 -17.73
N PHE A 253 -2.28 14.37 -18.12
CA PHE A 253 -2.71 14.43 -19.52
C PHE A 253 -3.60 15.62 -19.85
N VAL A 254 -3.95 16.44 -18.85
CA VAL A 254 -4.76 17.64 -19.04
C VAL A 254 -3.90 18.90 -18.94
N PRO A 255 -4.27 20.00 -19.63
CA PRO A 255 -3.68 21.30 -19.39
C PRO A 255 -3.89 21.71 -17.93
N LEU A 256 -2.83 22.18 -17.29
CA LEU A 256 -2.85 22.63 -15.89
C LEU A 256 -2.25 24.02 -15.80
N ASP A 257 -2.77 24.83 -14.87
CA ASP A 257 -2.17 26.09 -14.46
C ASP A 257 -0.76 25.84 -13.90
N ASP A 258 0.19 26.74 -14.17
CA ASP A 258 1.59 26.60 -13.74
C ASP A 258 1.76 26.59 -12.21
N LYS A 259 0.76 27.08 -11.46
CA LYS A 259 0.72 27.01 -9.99
C LYS A 259 0.26 25.65 -9.47
N SER A 260 -0.29 24.79 -10.32
CA SER A 260 -0.68 23.44 -9.93
C SER A 260 0.57 22.65 -9.50
N PRO A 261 0.52 21.90 -8.39
CA PRO A 261 1.63 21.04 -8.00
C PRO A 261 1.94 19.96 -9.05
N PHE A 262 1.00 19.68 -9.97
CA PHE A 262 1.14 18.72 -11.05
C PHE A 262 1.62 19.33 -12.37
N ALA A 263 1.81 20.65 -12.45
CA ALA A 263 2.18 21.33 -13.71
C ALA A 263 3.53 20.89 -14.26
N LYS A 264 4.50 20.60 -13.39
CA LYS A 264 5.79 20.03 -13.81
C LYS A 264 5.61 18.62 -14.36
N ALA A 265 4.86 17.78 -13.63
CA ALA A 265 4.62 16.39 -14.01
C ALA A 265 3.94 16.25 -15.38
N SER A 266 2.98 17.12 -15.72
CA SER A 266 2.30 17.08 -17.03
C SER A 266 3.18 17.47 -18.22
N LYS A 267 4.38 18.04 -17.97
CA LYS A 267 5.37 18.44 -18.97
C LYS A 267 6.54 17.45 -19.11
N GLU A 268 6.52 16.33 -18.38
CA GLU A 268 7.60 15.33 -18.34
C GLU A 268 7.68 14.44 -19.61
N GLY A 269 8.00 15.03 -20.76
CA GLY A 269 8.33 14.27 -21.98
C GLY A 269 7.23 13.30 -22.43
N THR A 270 7.49 11.99 -22.34
CA THR A 270 6.59 10.92 -22.78
C THR A 270 5.38 10.75 -21.84
N ASN A 271 4.26 10.23 -22.36
CA ASN A 271 3.07 9.98 -21.54
C ASN A 271 3.32 9.03 -20.35
N LEU A 272 4.18 8.02 -20.53
CA LEU A 272 4.64 7.15 -19.45
C LEU A 272 5.34 7.95 -18.34
N ARG A 273 6.27 8.85 -18.69
CA ARG A 273 6.99 9.70 -17.72
C ARG A 273 6.05 10.66 -17.00
N LYS A 274 5.10 11.27 -17.71
CA LYS A 274 4.06 12.12 -17.12
C LYS A 274 3.21 11.36 -16.10
N ALA A 275 2.78 10.13 -16.42
CA ALA A 275 2.00 9.30 -15.52
C ALA A 275 2.76 8.97 -14.22
N VAL A 276 4.02 8.52 -14.35
CA VAL A 276 4.90 8.23 -13.20
C VAL A 276 5.12 9.49 -12.35
N ALA A 277 5.39 10.63 -12.99
CA ALA A 277 5.61 11.89 -12.30
C ALA A 277 4.35 12.38 -11.55
N ALA A 278 3.16 12.23 -12.13
CA ALA A 278 1.90 12.57 -11.48
C ALA A 278 1.65 11.70 -10.24
N ALA A 279 1.82 10.38 -10.37
CA ALA A 279 1.66 9.44 -9.25
C ALA A 279 2.65 9.72 -8.10
N ARG A 280 3.92 9.99 -8.43
CA ARG A 280 4.94 10.38 -7.43
C ARG A 280 4.62 11.70 -6.76
N THR A 281 4.06 12.66 -7.51
CA THR A 281 3.62 13.95 -6.95
C THR A 281 2.48 13.73 -5.95
N GLU A 282 1.46 12.95 -6.31
CA GLU A 282 0.38 12.59 -5.40
C GLU A 282 0.90 11.88 -4.15
N PHE A 283 1.71 10.83 -4.31
CA PHE A 283 2.30 10.12 -3.17
C PHE A 283 3.09 11.05 -2.25
N SER A 284 3.87 11.98 -2.81
CA SER A 284 4.63 12.96 -2.04
C SER A 284 3.71 13.87 -1.21
N LEU A 285 2.69 14.45 -1.85
CA LEU A 285 1.71 15.33 -1.19
C LEU A 285 0.91 14.59 -0.10
N TRP A 286 0.51 13.35 -0.38
CA TRP A 286 -0.26 12.54 0.58
C TRP A 286 0.62 12.11 1.76
N SER A 287 1.87 11.73 1.49
CA SER A 287 2.87 11.41 2.51
C SER A 287 3.16 12.61 3.40
N GLU A 288 3.36 13.80 2.82
CA GLU A 288 3.54 15.03 3.57
C GLU A 288 2.35 15.32 4.50
N SER A 289 1.14 15.17 3.97
CA SER A 289 -0.09 15.38 4.74
C SER A 289 -0.23 14.36 5.87
N PHE A 290 0.18 13.11 5.64
CA PHE A 290 0.17 12.06 6.66
C PHE A 290 1.18 12.37 7.77
N ARG A 291 2.42 12.72 7.42
CA ARG A 291 3.47 13.09 8.37
C ARG A 291 3.04 14.18 9.36
N LYS A 292 2.42 15.25 8.84
CA LYS A 292 1.92 16.37 9.66
C LYS A 292 0.81 15.97 10.64
N GLN A 293 0.10 14.87 10.39
CA GLN A 293 -1.14 14.52 11.09
C GLN A 293 -1.05 13.22 11.89
N ALA A 294 -0.11 12.33 11.57
CA ALA A 294 -0.04 10.96 12.07
C ALA A 294 -0.03 10.89 13.61
N LYS A 295 0.70 11.80 14.27
CA LYS A 295 0.85 11.78 15.72
C LYS A 295 -0.44 12.12 16.47
N ASP A 296 -1.30 12.99 15.95
CA ASP A 296 -2.36 13.62 16.74
C ASP A 296 -3.77 13.48 16.17
N ARG A 297 -3.88 13.20 14.86
CA ARG A 297 -5.16 13.20 14.15
C ARG A 297 -5.50 11.89 13.46
N ILE A 298 -4.54 10.97 13.32
CA ILE A 298 -4.75 9.70 12.64
C ILE A 298 -4.67 8.55 13.65
N THR A 299 -5.60 7.61 13.55
CA THR A 299 -5.48 6.28 14.15
C THR A 299 -5.77 5.24 13.08
N LEU A 300 -4.86 4.29 12.90
CA LEU A 300 -4.96 3.15 12.01
C LEU A 300 -5.06 1.90 12.87
N ARG A 301 -6.17 1.16 12.75
CA ARG A 301 -6.40 -0.11 13.44
C ARG A 301 -6.37 -1.22 12.41
N PHE A 302 -5.58 -2.24 12.65
CA PHE A 302 -5.44 -3.35 11.72
C PHE A 302 -6.02 -4.63 12.30
N PHE A 303 -6.70 -5.40 11.45
CA PHE A 303 -7.24 -6.72 11.73
C PHE A 303 -6.96 -7.64 10.54
N VAL A 304 -6.35 -8.81 10.77
CA VAL A 304 -6.18 -9.82 9.73
C VAL A 304 -7.31 -10.84 9.84
N GLY A 305 -8.12 -10.96 8.80
CA GLY A 305 -9.21 -11.94 8.75
C GLY A 305 -10.25 -11.66 7.67
N ASP A 306 -11.31 -12.46 7.65
CA ASP A 306 -12.43 -12.27 6.73
C ASP A 306 -13.22 -11.01 7.09
N GLY A 307 -13.47 -10.15 6.08
CA GLY A 307 -14.12 -8.86 6.29
C GLY A 307 -15.59 -8.96 6.68
N ILE A 308 -16.30 -9.99 6.20
CA ILE A 308 -17.72 -10.19 6.53
C ILE A 308 -17.84 -10.69 7.97
N ALA A 309 -17.04 -11.69 8.34
CA ALA A 309 -16.97 -12.20 9.71
C ALA A 309 -16.59 -11.08 10.69
N PHE A 310 -15.60 -10.26 10.34
CA PHE A 310 -15.19 -9.12 11.17
C PHE A 310 -16.33 -8.10 11.34
N ALA A 311 -17.04 -7.74 10.27
CA ALA A 311 -18.18 -6.85 10.33
C ALA A 311 -19.32 -7.41 11.20
N GLN A 312 -19.59 -8.72 11.10
CA GLN A 312 -20.56 -9.41 11.96
C GLN A 312 -20.15 -9.37 13.43
N SER A 313 -18.88 -9.61 13.75
CA SER A 313 -18.36 -9.51 15.11
C SER A 313 -18.46 -8.09 15.67
N LEU A 314 -18.18 -7.06 14.86
CA LEU A 314 -18.38 -5.66 15.26
C LEU A 314 -19.85 -5.33 15.51
N GLN A 315 -20.76 -5.82 14.65
CA GLN A 315 -22.20 -5.63 14.83
C GLN A 315 -22.70 -6.34 16.09
N HIS A 316 -22.25 -7.58 16.33
CA HIS A 316 -22.59 -8.34 17.53
C HIS A 316 -22.12 -7.60 18.78
N ARG A 317 -20.85 -7.19 18.82
CA ARG A 317 -20.27 -6.42 19.93
C ARG A 317 -21.04 -5.14 20.21
N ARG A 318 -21.48 -4.42 19.17
CA ARG A 318 -22.31 -3.22 19.33
C ARG A 318 -23.65 -3.53 19.99
N ARG A 319 -24.25 -4.69 19.73
CA ARG A 319 -25.55 -5.10 20.30
C ARG A 319 -25.44 -5.66 21.72
N THR A 320 -24.41 -6.47 21.99
CA THR A 320 -24.33 -7.27 23.22
C THR A 320 -23.31 -6.75 24.24
N GLY A 321 -22.40 -5.86 23.83
CA GLY A 321 -21.25 -5.47 24.65
C GLY A 321 -20.17 -6.55 24.78
N SER A 322 -20.38 -7.75 24.25
CA SER A 322 -19.46 -8.90 24.34
C SER A 322 -18.71 -9.16 23.02
N LEU A 323 -17.49 -9.70 23.11
CA LEU A 323 -16.72 -10.20 21.98
C LEU A 323 -17.00 -11.71 21.83
N THR A 324 -17.76 -12.11 20.81
CA THR A 324 -17.78 -13.52 20.40
C THR A 324 -16.64 -13.77 19.42
N GLY A 325 -15.74 -14.67 19.80
CA GLY A 325 -14.46 -14.91 19.12
C GLY A 325 -14.59 -15.40 17.69
N ALA A 326 -13.76 -14.85 16.81
CA ALA A 326 -13.22 -15.60 15.69
C ALA A 326 -11.89 -16.19 16.18
N SER A 327 -11.94 -17.46 16.59
CA SER A 327 -10.76 -18.30 16.84
C SER A 327 -10.13 -18.73 15.53
#